data_AF-A0A9D9RDF9-F1
#
_entry.id   AF-A0A9D9RDF9-F1
#
_cell.length_a   1.000
_cell.length_b   1.000
_cell.length_c   1.000
_cell.angle_alpha   90.00
_cell.angle_beta   90.00
_cell.angle_gamma   90.00
#
_symmetry.space_group_name_H-M   'P 1'
#
loop_
_entity.id
_entity.type
_entity.pdbx_description
1 polymer ?
#
loop_
_entity_poly.entity_id
_entity_poly.type
_entity_poly.pdbx_seq_one_letter_code
_entity_poly.pdbx_strand_id
1 'polypeptide(L)'
;MSRFAKTSKLATVLFLCLFFVASFMLVWTEEIAAAEYIKGVDITTDQPLYQGADIEKFLESITLNVPGPDHVGEFNYRLYYMDGETQVDVESGNATKSTYFFEIEITLVDGHFFDSQDNLVATFNGIEADLKGFIEAGSPDMTARWNLNPLPRYKVTFDADGGTPVPPDQWVIKGQKVVYPEEPVRPGFEFLGWG
;
A
#
# COMPACT_ATOMS: atom_id res chain seq x y z
N MET A 1 -55.06 -63.94 1.80
CA MET A 1 -54.10 -62.95 1.25
C MET A 1 -54.32 -61.63 1.99
N SER A 2 -53.34 -61.11 2.74
CA SER A 2 -53.12 -59.67 3.05
C SER A 2 -52.26 -59.36 4.31
N ARG A 3 -51.38 -60.26 4.78
CA ARG A 3 -50.34 -59.86 5.77
C ARG A 3 -49.05 -59.30 5.16
N PHE A 4 -48.87 -59.38 3.85
CA PHE A 4 -47.65 -58.92 3.16
C PHE A 4 -47.69 -57.45 2.68
N ALA A 5 -48.83 -56.76 2.75
CA ALA A 5 -48.97 -55.39 2.22
C ALA A 5 -48.68 -54.27 3.24
N LYS A 6 -48.63 -54.58 4.55
CA LYS A 6 -48.43 -53.58 5.63
C LYS A 6 -46.96 -53.39 6.02
N THR A 7 -46.14 -54.44 5.92
CA THR A 7 -44.70 -54.39 6.22
C THR A 7 -43.90 -53.71 5.11
N SER A 8 -44.35 -53.80 3.85
CA SER A 8 -43.74 -53.14 2.70
C SER A 8 -43.82 -51.60 2.79
N LYS A 9 -44.99 -51.02 3.10
CA LYS A 9 -45.14 -49.56 3.21
C LYS A 9 -44.32 -48.95 4.35
N LEU A 10 -44.18 -49.65 5.47
CA LEU A 10 -43.38 -49.17 6.61
C LEU A 10 -41.88 -49.18 6.29
N ALA A 11 -41.40 -50.23 5.61
CA ALA A 11 -40.00 -50.33 5.18
C ALA A 11 -39.65 -49.29 4.11
N THR A 12 -40.55 -49.03 3.15
CA THR A 12 -40.34 -47.98 2.12
C THR A 12 -40.35 -46.58 2.71
N VAL A 13 -41.22 -46.30 3.71
CA VAL A 13 -41.22 -45.00 4.42
C VAL A 13 -39.97 -44.82 5.27
N LEU A 14 -39.51 -45.87 5.99
CA LEU A 14 -38.25 -45.80 6.74
C LEU A 14 -37.03 -45.56 5.82
N PHE A 15 -37.00 -46.18 4.64
CA PHE A 15 -35.92 -46.02 3.67
C PHE A 15 -35.93 -44.62 3.03
N LEU A 16 -37.12 -44.06 2.75
CA LEU A 16 -37.26 -42.68 2.27
C LEU A 16 -36.87 -41.66 3.35
N CYS A 17 -37.20 -41.91 4.61
CA CYS A 17 -36.79 -41.06 5.74
C CYS A 17 -35.27 -41.12 5.97
N LEU A 18 -34.63 -42.29 5.87
CA LEU A 18 -33.18 -42.41 5.99
C LEU A 18 -32.45 -41.72 4.82
N PHE A 19 -32.98 -41.78 3.60
CA PHE A 19 -32.45 -41.02 2.46
C PHE A 19 -32.64 -39.51 2.63
N PHE A 20 -33.79 -39.05 3.14
CA PHE A 20 -34.01 -37.62 3.40
C PHE A 20 -33.12 -37.11 4.52
N VAL A 21 -32.91 -37.88 5.60
CA VAL A 21 -32.03 -37.50 6.72
C VAL A 21 -30.55 -37.53 6.29
N ALA A 22 -30.12 -38.50 5.49
CA ALA A 22 -28.76 -38.52 4.93
C ALA A 22 -28.52 -37.39 3.92
N SER A 23 -29.52 -37.06 3.08
CA SER A 23 -29.46 -35.91 2.17
C SER A 23 -29.54 -34.56 2.92
N PHE A 24 -30.22 -34.48 4.06
CA PHE A 24 -30.24 -33.28 4.91
C PHE A 24 -28.94 -33.12 5.71
N MET A 25 -28.26 -34.22 6.05
CA MET A 25 -26.93 -34.21 6.65
C MET A 25 -25.82 -33.82 5.66
N LEU A 26 -26.06 -33.94 4.35
CA LEU A 26 -25.10 -33.56 3.29
C LEU A 26 -25.24 -32.08 2.84
N VAL A 27 -26.28 -31.37 3.27
CA VAL A 27 -26.54 -29.97 2.85
C VAL A 27 -25.94 -28.94 3.81
N TRP A 28 -25.34 -29.34 4.93
CA TRP A 28 -24.72 -28.43 5.89
C TRP A 28 -23.40 -28.96 6.42
N THR A 29 -22.42 -29.12 5.54
CA THR A 29 -21.03 -28.97 5.93
C THR A 29 -20.59 -27.59 5.48
N GLU A 30 -20.77 -26.58 6.33
CA GLU A 30 -19.92 -25.39 6.19
C GLU A 30 -18.52 -25.83 6.57
N GLU A 31 -17.61 -25.77 5.61
CA GLU A 31 -16.19 -25.97 5.88
C GLU A 31 -15.77 -24.77 6.74
N ILE A 32 -15.67 -24.96 8.06
CA ILE A 32 -15.14 -23.94 8.96
C ILE A 32 -13.62 -23.92 8.74
N ALA A 33 -13.19 -23.23 7.70
CA ALA A 33 -11.79 -22.91 7.50
C ALA A 33 -11.32 -21.99 8.64
N ALA A 34 -10.07 -22.14 9.08
CA ALA A 34 -9.49 -21.24 10.06
C ALA A 34 -9.35 -19.84 9.43
N ALA A 35 -9.89 -18.81 10.09
CA ALA A 35 -9.64 -17.43 9.71
C ALA A 35 -8.21 -17.05 10.11
N GLU A 36 -7.42 -16.54 9.16
CA GLU A 36 -6.07 -16.05 9.39
C GLU A 36 -6.05 -14.52 9.35
N TYR A 37 -5.43 -13.91 10.36
CA TYR A 37 -5.29 -12.46 10.42
C TYR A 37 -3.92 -12.03 9.91
N ILE A 38 -3.89 -11.16 8.91
CA ILE A 38 -2.64 -10.64 8.34
C ILE A 38 -2.18 -9.42 9.13
N LYS A 39 -0.89 -9.36 9.44
CA LYS A 39 -0.26 -8.23 10.15
C LYS A 39 1.01 -7.79 9.44
N GLY A 40 1.25 -6.48 9.33
CA GLY A 40 2.50 -5.97 8.78
C GLY A 40 2.52 -5.99 7.25
N VAL A 41 1.46 -5.48 6.65
CA VAL A 41 1.43 -5.11 5.23
C VAL A 41 2.17 -3.79 5.08
N ASP A 42 3.27 -3.80 4.33
CA ASP A 42 4.09 -2.61 4.09
C ASP A 42 3.90 -2.12 2.66
N ILE A 43 3.48 -0.87 2.50
CA ILE A 43 3.54 -0.14 1.23
C ILE A 43 4.83 0.67 1.21
N THR A 44 5.68 0.41 0.22
CA THR A 44 6.96 1.11 0.06
C THR A 44 7.13 1.69 -1.33
N THR A 45 8.01 2.68 -1.45
CA THR A 45 8.39 3.32 -2.71
C THR A 45 9.86 3.68 -2.63
N ASP A 46 10.66 3.41 -3.66
CA ASP A 46 12.06 3.83 -3.69
C ASP A 46 12.27 5.23 -4.30
N GLN A 47 11.21 5.82 -4.88
CA GLN A 47 11.22 7.17 -5.43
C GLN A 47 10.53 8.15 -4.46
N PRO A 48 11.21 9.21 -4.00
CA PRO A 48 10.56 10.25 -3.22
C PRO A 48 9.66 11.13 -4.10
N LEU A 49 8.47 11.51 -3.61
CA LEU A 49 7.63 12.53 -4.26
C LEU A 49 7.83 13.89 -3.59
N TYR A 50 8.59 14.74 -4.28
CA TYR A 50 8.87 16.14 -3.95
C TYR A 50 8.26 17.07 -5.02
N GLN A 51 8.26 18.39 -4.79
CA GLN A 51 7.81 19.35 -5.81
C GLN A 51 8.69 19.28 -7.06
N GLY A 52 8.10 18.91 -8.19
CA GLY A 52 8.76 18.65 -9.47
C GLY A 52 9.20 17.21 -9.67
N ALA A 53 8.87 16.28 -8.77
CA ALA A 53 9.12 14.86 -8.97
C ALA A 53 8.28 14.30 -10.13
N ASP A 54 8.83 13.29 -10.80
CA ASP A 54 8.16 12.54 -11.85
C ASP A 54 7.13 11.58 -11.23
N ILE A 55 5.84 11.86 -11.45
CA ILE A 55 4.74 11.11 -10.83
C ILE A 55 4.69 9.67 -11.34
N GLU A 56 4.95 9.44 -12.62
CA GLU A 56 4.90 8.09 -13.20
C GLU A 56 5.94 7.20 -12.52
N LYS A 57 7.18 7.69 -12.39
CA LYS A 57 8.24 6.97 -11.68
C LYS A 57 7.95 6.73 -10.21
N PHE A 58 7.30 7.70 -9.55
CA PHE A 58 6.84 7.51 -8.19
C PHE A 58 5.86 6.34 -8.10
N LEU A 59 4.84 6.31 -8.98
CA LEU A 59 3.83 5.25 -9.01
C LEU A 59 4.42 3.89 -9.39
N GLU A 60 5.30 3.83 -10.38
CA GLU A 60 5.98 2.60 -10.81
C GLU A 60 6.84 1.98 -9.70
N SER A 61 7.31 2.77 -8.74
CA SER A 61 8.10 2.29 -7.61
C SER A 61 7.27 1.80 -6.42
N ILE A 62 5.94 1.97 -6.45
CA ILE A 62 5.06 1.49 -5.38
C ILE A 62 5.11 -0.03 -5.31
N THR A 63 5.36 -0.54 -4.12
CA THR A 63 5.47 -1.96 -3.82
C THR A 63 4.60 -2.30 -2.62
N LEU A 64 3.84 -3.38 -2.73
CA LEU A 64 3.10 -3.97 -1.63
C LEU A 64 3.87 -5.18 -1.13
N ASN A 65 4.30 -5.15 0.13
CA ASN A 65 4.96 -6.26 0.78
C ASN A 65 3.99 -6.85 1.80
N VAL A 66 3.59 -8.10 1.59
CA VAL A 66 2.66 -8.81 2.47
C VAL A 66 3.40 -9.99 3.11
N PRO A 67 3.17 -10.26 4.42
CA PRO A 67 3.71 -11.45 5.04
C PRO A 67 2.97 -12.68 4.50
N GLY A 68 3.74 -13.63 3.98
CA GLY A 68 3.20 -14.78 3.27
C GLY A 68 2.97 -14.43 1.79
N PRO A 69 3.55 -15.18 0.84
CA PRO A 69 3.61 -14.77 -0.56
C PRO A 69 2.25 -14.74 -1.29
N ASP A 70 1.20 -15.34 -0.74
CA ASP A 70 -0.03 -15.67 -1.49
C ASP A 70 -1.33 -15.14 -0.85
N HIS A 71 -1.26 -14.15 0.03
CA HIS A 71 -2.44 -13.71 0.80
C HIS A 71 -3.25 -12.56 0.16
N VAL A 72 -2.74 -11.93 -0.90
CA VAL A 72 -3.40 -10.81 -1.57
C VAL A 72 -4.13 -11.29 -2.82
N GLY A 73 -5.42 -11.00 -2.91
CA GLY A 73 -6.22 -11.19 -4.11
C GLY A 73 -6.03 -10.02 -5.07
N GLU A 74 -6.40 -8.81 -4.65
CA GLU A 74 -6.28 -7.60 -5.45
C GLU A 74 -5.52 -6.50 -4.69
N PHE A 75 -4.71 -5.74 -5.42
CA PHE A 75 -4.08 -4.53 -4.93
C PHE A 75 -4.18 -3.44 -6.00
N ASN A 76 -5.04 -2.48 -5.75
CA ASN A 76 -5.23 -1.31 -6.58
C ASN A 76 -4.78 -0.07 -5.81
N TYR A 77 -4.26 0.92 -6.55
CA TYR A 77 -3.92 2.20 -5.97
C TYR A 77 -4.16 3.32 -6.97
N ARG A 78 -4.37 4.51 -6.43
CA ARG A 78 -4.45 5.74 -7.22
C ARG A 78 -3.83 6.91 -6.49
N LEU A 79 -3.35 7.87 -7.28
CA LEU A 79 -2.89 9.16 -6.80
C LEU A 79 -3.75 10.24 -7.42
N TYR A 80 -4.20 11.19 -6.61
CA TYR A 80 -5.03 12.28 -7.09
C TYR A 80 -4.79 13.56 -6.29
N TYR A 81 -5.31 14.68 -6.79
CA TYR A 81 -5.43 15.91 -6.03
C TYR A 81 -6.85 16.46 -6.12
N MET A 82 -7.17 17.41 -5.25
CA MET A 82 -8.46 18.10 -5.28
C MET A 82 -8.33 19.45 -6.00
N ASP A 83 -9.16 19.67 -7.02
CA ASP A 83 -9.38 20.97 -7.65
C ASP A 83 -10.75 21.51 -7.21
N GLY A 84 -10.73 22.29 -6.11
CA GLY A 84 -11.95 22.60 -5.37
C GLY A 84 -12.57 21.33 -4.78
N GLU A 85 -13.79 21.01 -5.19
CA GLU A 85 -14.50 19.78 -4.80
C GLU A 85 -14.26 18.62 -5.79
N THR A 86 -13.57 18.88 -6.90
CA THR A 86 -13.34 17.88 -7.94
C THR A 86 -12.10 17.07 -7.63
N GLN A 87 -12.22 15.75 -7.64
CA GLN A 87 -11.08 14.84 -7.63
C GLN A 87 -10.49 14.73 -9.04
N VAL A 88 -9.17 14.87 -9.14
CA VAL A 88 -8.42 14.71 -10.39
C VAL A 88 -7.33 13.67 -10.20
N ASP A 89 -7.53 12.49 -10.79
CA ASP A 89 -6.55 11.41 -10.80
C ASP A 89 -5.34 11.78 -11.66
N VAL A 90 -4.15 11.34 -11.24
CA VAL A 90 -2.88 11.67 -11.89
C VAL A 90 -2.00 10.44 -11.98
N GLU A 91 -1.61 10.11 -13.20
CA GLU A 91 -0.78 8.94 -13.51
C GLU A 91 0.62 9.34 -14.00
N SER A 92 0.83 10.60 -14.40
CA SER A 92 2.11 11.07 -14.95
C SER A 92 2.30 12.58 -14.83
N GLY A 93 3.47 13.05 -15.25
CA GLY A 93 3.85 14.47 -15.22
C GLY A 93 4.58 14.86 -13.93
N ASN A 94 4.80 16.16 -13.76
CA ASN A 94 5.54 16.67 -12.60
C ASN A 94 4.60 16.97 -11.43
N ALA A 95 5.00 16.57 -10.23
CA ALA A 95 4.31 16.88 -8.99
C ALA A 95 4.35 18.39 -8.71
N THR A 96 3.20 19.08 -8.78
CA THR A 96 3.11 20.54 -8.64
C THR A 96 2.13 21.00 -7.58
N LYS A 97 1.36 20.07 -7.01
CA LYS A 97 0.36 20.37 -5.98
C LYS A 97 1.01 20.31 -4.60
N SER A 98 0.50 21.14 -3.69
CA SER A 98 0.94 21.14 -2.29
C SER A 98 0.55 19.85 -1.56
N THR A 99 -0.52 19.22 -2.00
CA THR A 99 -1.05 17.97 -1.43
C THR A 99 -1.57 17.08 -2.55
N TYR A 100 -1.19 15.81 -2.47
CA TYR A 100 -1.81 14.71 -3.19
C TYR A 100 -2.45 13.76 -2.19
N PHE A 101 -3.37 12.93 -2.67
CA PHE A 101 -4.00 11.86 -1.92
C PHE A 101 -3.59 10.56 -2.59
N PHE A 102 -2.96 9.69 -1.83
CA PHE A 102 -2.67 8.33 -2.26
C PHE A 102 -3.68 7.40 -1.60
N GLU A 103 -4.45 6.69 -2.41
CA GLU A 103 -5.47 5.77 -1.96
C GLU A 103 -5.16 4.37 -2.47
N ILE A 104 -5.38 3.39 -1.60
CA ILE A 104 -5.23 1.98 -1.93
C ILE A 104 -6.52 1.22 -1.64
N GLU A 105 -6.71 0.15 -2.38
CA GLU A 105 -7.71 -0.86 -2.17
C GLU A 105 -6.99 -2.21 -2.19
N ILE A 106 -7.05 -2.94 -1.07
CA ILE A 106 -6.51 -4.30 -0.96
C ILE A 106 -7.65 -5.24 -0.65
N THR A 107 -7.73 -6.33 -1.41
CA THR A 107 -8.60 -7.49 -1.13
C THR A 107 -7.70 -8.67 -0.83
N LEU A 108 -7.93 -9.34 0.29
CA LEU A 108 -7.24 -10.58 0.66
C LEU A 108 -7.91 -11.78 0.02
N VAL A 109 -7.14 -12.87 -0.16
CA VAL A 109 -7.70 -14.15 -0.59
C VAL A 109 -8.62 -14.73 0.49
N ASP A 110 -9.59 -15.55 0.09
CA ASP A 110 -10.56 -16.16 1.00
C ASP A 110 -9.90 -16.79 2.25
N GLY A 111 -10.53 -16.58 3.40
CA GLY A 111 -10.03 -17.07 4.70
C GLY A 111 -9.06 -16.12 5.41
N HIS A 112 -8.67 -15.01 4.79
CA HIS A 112 -7.77 -14.01 5.37
C HIS A 112 -8.46 -12.68 5.65
N PHE A 113 -8.08 -12.03 6.74
CA PHE A 113 -8.74 -10.82 7.22
C PHE A 113 -7.75 -9.81 7.81
N PHE A 114 -8.09 -8.53 7.74
CA PHE A 114 -7.44 -7.49 8.52
C PHE A 114 -8.05 -7.41 9.92
N ASP A 115 -7.22 -7.29 10.96
CA ASP A 115 -7.67 -7.15 12.35
C ASP A 115 -7.72 -5.68 12.81
N SER A 116 -6.89 -4.82 12.24
CA SER A 116 -6.76 -3.41 12.59
C SER A 116 -6.10 -2.61 11.46
N GLN A 117 -6.31 -1.29 11.47
CA GLN A 117 -5.54 -0.37 10.64
C GLN A 117 -4.03 -0.38 10.90
N ASP A 118 -3.63 -0.80 12.10
CA ASP A 118 -2.21 -0.90 12.47
C ASP A 118 -1.52 -2.07 11.73
N ASN A 119 -2.28 -2.93 11.03
CA ASN A 119 -1.70 -3.94 10.15
C ASN A 119 -1.08 -3.33 8.89
N LEU A 120 -1.38 -2.07 8.57
CA LEU A 120 -0.91 -1.39 7.37
C LEU A 120 0.09 -0.29 7.74
N VAL A 121 1.29 -0.41 7.20
CA VAL A 121 2.33 0.61 7.32
C VAL A 121 2.66 1.08 5.91
N ALA A 122 2.77 2.39 5.73
CA ALA A 122 3.20 2.98 4.47
C ALA A 122 4.42 3.86 4.69
N THR A 123 5.48 3.58 3.94
CA THR A 123 6.71 4.37 3.95
C THR A 123 6.89 5.01 2.60
N PHE A 124 6.69 6.32 2.54
CA PHE A 124 6.84 7.09 1.31
C PHE A 124 8.19 7.82 1.22
N ASN A 125 9.28 7.17 1.65
CA ASN A 125 10.68 7.58 1.50
C ASN A 125 10.97 9.10 1.37
N GLY A 126 10.65 9.88 2.40
CA GLY A 126 10.96 11.32 2.47
C GLY A 126 9.77 12.25 2.21
N ILE A 127 8.56 11.71 2.06
CA ILE A 127 7.31 12.48 2.04
C ILE A 127 6.72 12.57 3.45
N GLU A 128 6.21 13.75 3.81
CA GLU A 128 5.30 13.88 4.95
C GLU A 128 3.95 13.27 4.59
N ALA A 129 3.58 12.19 5.27
CA ALA A 129 2.37 11.44 5.02
C ALA A 129 1.52 11.30 6.29
N ASP A 130 0.23 11.62 6.17
CA ASP A 130 -0.75 11.42 7.24
C ASP A 130 -1.80 10.41 6.78
N LEU A 131 -1.94 9.30 7.52
CA LEU A 131 -3.04 8.36 7.30
C LEU A 131 -4.38 9.02 7.68
N LYS A 132 -5.37 8.90 6.78
CA LYS A 132 -6.76 9.36 6.94
C LYS A 132 -7.79 8.27 6.67
N GLY A 133 -7.36 7.02 6.46
CA GLY A 133 -8.22 5.88 6.13
C GLY A 133 -9.04 5.34 7.30
N PHE A 134 -10.02 4.50 6.97
CA PHE A 134 -10.88 3.78 7.92
C PHE A 134 -10.86 2.29 7.55
N ILE A 135 -10.71 1.41 8.52
CA ILE A 135 -10.72 -0.04 8.30
C ILE A 135 -11.80 -0.65 9.17
N GLU A 136 -12.66 -1.47 8.58
CA GLU A 136 -13.61 -2.30 9.32
C GLU A 136 -12.90 -3.58 9.75
N ALA A 137 -12.73 -3.76 11.07
CA ALA A 137 -12.07 -4.93 11.62
C ALA A 137 -12.83 -6.22 11.23
N GLY A 138 -12.11 -7.22 10.74
CA GLY A 138 -12.70 -8.47 10.25
C GLY A 138 -13.17 -8.43 8.80
N SER A 139 -12.85 -7.38 8.05
CA SER A 139 -13.07 -7.30 6.60
C SER A 139 -11.92 -7.94 5.81
N PRO A 140 -12.20 -8.66 4.69
CA PRO A 140 -11.18 -9.05 3.72
C PRO A 140 -10.73 -7.89 2.82
N ASP A 141 -11.54 -6.83 2.77
CA ASP A 141 -11.29 -5.62 1.99
C ASP A 141 -10.82 -4.47 2.88
N MET A 142 -9.83 -3.73 2.38
CA MET A 142 -9.25 -2.60 3.07
C MET A 142 -9.05 -1.43 2.11
N THR A 143 -9.61 -0.27 2.47
CA THR A 143 -9.33 1.00 1.81
C THR A 143 -8.58 1.91 2.77
N ALA A 144 -7.44 2.43 2.32
CA ALA A 144 -6.67 3.40 3.10
C ALA A 144 -6.24 4.57 2.22
N ARG A 145 -6.14 5.74 2.86
CA ARG A 145 -5.77 6.98 2.18
C ARG A 145 -4.74 7.74 3.00
N TRP A 146 -3.71 8.24 2.33
CA TRP A 146 -2.73 9.16 2.90
C TRP A 146 -2.77 10.50 2.20
N ASN A 147 -2.63 11.56 2.99
CA ASN A 147 -2.30 12.87 2.46
C ASN A 147 -0.79 12.91 2.27
N LEU A 148 -0.33 12.99 1.02
CA LEU A 148 1.07 13.14 0.66
C LEU A 148 1.34 14.62 0.41
N ASN A 149 2.27 15.22 1.16
CA ASN A 149 2.63 16.63 1.00
C ASN A 149 4.05 16.74 0.40
N PRO A 150 4.19 16.92 -0.93
CA PRO A 150 5.50 16.94 -1.56
C PRO A 150 6.31 18.15 -1.09
N LEU A 151 7.48 17.88 -0.53
CA LEU A 151 8.38 18.92 -0.04
C LEU A 151 9.09 19.65 -1.18
N PRO A 152 9.46 20.94 -1.02
CA PRO A 152 10.27 21.64 -2.01
C PRO A 152 11.61 20.96 -2.26
N ARG A 153 12.12 21.07 -3.49
CA ARG A 153 13.47 20.66 -3.87
C ARG A 153 14.30 21.91 -4.19
N TYR A 154 15.51 21.97 -3.65
CA TYR A 154 16.42 23.09 -3.80
C TYR A 154 17.65 22.69 -4.62
N LYS A 155 18.10 23.63 -5.46
CA LYS A 155 19.39 23.55 -6.12
C LYS A 155 20.43 24.22 -5.23
N VAL A 156 21.46 23.47 -4.85
CA VAL A 156 22.63 23.95 -4.13
C VAL A 156 23.76 24.10 -5.13
N THR A 157 24.26 25.31 -5.25
CA THR A 157 25.37 25.68 -6.14
C THR A 157 26.60 25.96 -5.29
N PHE A 158 27.77 25.55 -5.76
CA PHE A 158 29.04 25.77 -5.06
C PHE A 158 29.89 26.80 -5.80
N ASP A 159 30.40 27.78 -5.06
CA ASP A 159 31.38 28.74 -5.55
C ASP A 159 32.71 28.50 -4.82
N ALA A 160 33.73 28.07 -5.57
CA ALA A 160 35.04 27.77 -5.01
C ALA A 160 35.93 29.03 -4.86
N ASP A 161 35.43 30.23 -5.16
CA ASP A 161 36.17 31.51 -5.08
C ASP A 161 37.51 31.46 -5.85
N GLY A 162 37.48 30.87 -7.05
CA GLY A 162 38.66 30.66 -7.88
C GLY A 162 39.55 29.47 -7.47
N GLY A 163 39.15 28.68 -6.48
CA GLY A 163 39.73 27.37 -6.18
C GLY A 163 39.25 26.27 -7.13
N THR A 164 39.95 25.13 -7.12
CA THR A 164 39.61 23.95 -7.94
C THR A 164 39.77 22.64 -7.16
N PRO A 165 38.88 21.65 -7.36
CA PRO A 165 37.74 21.65 -8.29
C PRO A 165 36.56 22.51 -7.77
N VAL A 166 35.74 23.01 -8.70
CA VAL A 166 34.42 23.56 -8.34
C VAL A 166 33.45 22.37 -8.26
N PRO A 167 32.82 22.11 -7.11
CA PRO A 167 31.88 21.00 -7.00
C PRO A 167 30.69 21.12 -7.96
N PRO A 168 30.12 20.00 -8.41
CA PRO A 168 28.89 20.03 -9.19
C PRO A 168 27.71 20.50 -8.33
N ASP A 169 26.72 21.09 -8.99
CA ASP A 169 25.45 21.43 -8.35
C ASP A 169 24.78 20.18 -7.78
N GLN A 170 24.18 20.34 -6.61
CA GLN A 170 23.41 19.29 -5.95
C GLN A 170 21.94 19.68 -5.85
N TRP A 171 21.06 18.68 -5.92
CA TRP A 171 19.64 18.87 -5.72
C TRP A 171 19.17 18.12 -4.49
N VAL A 172 18.63 18.84 -3.51
CA VAL A 172 18.22 18.27 -2.21
C VAL A 172 16.76 18.58 -1.92
N ILE A 173 16.06 17.63 -1.33
CA ILE A 173 14.71 17.85 -0.81
C ILE A 173 14.84 18.61 0.51
N LYS A 174 13.90 19.52 0.80
CA LYS A 174 13.85 20.27 2.06
C LYS A 174 14.04 19.34 3.26
N GLY A 175 14.95 19.69 4.16
CA GLY A 175 15.23 18.92 5.38
C GLY A 175 16.25 17.79 5.20
N GLN A 176 16.60 17.42 3.97
CA GLN A 176 17.70 16.50 3.70
C GLN A 176 19.05 17.20 3.73
N LYS A 177 20.11 16.42 3.97
CA LYS A 177 21.49 16.92 4.01
C LYS A 177 22.07 16.97 2.60
N VAL A 178 22.79 18.04 2.32
CA VAL A 178 23.68 18.15 1.16
C VAL A 178 24.87 17.21 1.38
N VAL A 179 25.34 16.56 0.32
CA VAL A 179 26.57 15.76 0.40
C VAL A 179 27.74 16.74 0.44
N TYR A 180 28.57 16.65 1.47
CA TYR A 180 29.75 17.50 1.58
C TYR A 180 30.68 17.22 0.38
N PRO A 181 30.97 18.20 -0.47
CA PRO A 181 31.76 17.96 -1.66
C PRO A 181 33.26 17.95 -1.36
N GLU A 182 34.05 17.58 -2.35
CA GLU A 182 35.52 17.69 -2.27
C GLU A 182 35.96 19.13 -2.00
N GLU A 183 37.02 19.28 -1.21
CA GLU A 183 37.58 20.57 -0.84
C GLU A 183 38.28 21.22 -2.04
N PRO A 184 37.98 22.50 -2.37
CA PRO A 184 38.65 23.20 -3.43
C PRO A 184 40.04 23.65 -2.94
N VAL A 185 41.03 23.58 -3.83
CA VAL A 185 42.37 24.12 -3.59
C VAL A 185 42.51 25.46 -4.29
N ARG A 186 42.84 26.49 -3.52
CA ARG A 186 43.23 27.81 -4.04
C ARG A 186 44.65 28.14 -3.59
N PRO A 187 45.64 28.24 -4.51
CA PRO A 187 47.04 28.46 -4.14
C PRO A 187 47.23 29.70 -3.26
N GLY A 188 47.91 29.52 -2.12
CA GLY A 188 48.16 30.58 -1.14
C GLY A 188 47.04 30.78 -0.10
N PHE A 189 45.99 29.95 -0.11
CA PHE A 189 44.87 30.00 0.83
C PHE A 189 44.61 28.63 1.47
N GLU A 190 44.04 28.65 2.68
CA GLU A 190 43.55 27.48 3.40
C GLU A 190 42.02 27.41 3.28
N PHE A 191 41.48 26.24 2.95
CA PHE A 191 40.03 26.05 2.87
C PHE A 191 39.45 25.86 4.28
N LEU A 192 38.54 26.76 4.67
CA LEU A 192 37.95 26.74 6.02
C LEU A 192 36.58 26.04 6.08
N GLY A 193 35.99 25.71 4.93
CA GLY A 193 34.70 25.02 4.84
C GLY A 193 33.69 25.69 3.94
N TRP A 194 32.57 24.99 3.74
CA TRP A 194 31.36 25.48 3.07
C TRP A 194 30.42 26.11 4.11
N GLY A 195 29.91 27.31 3.82
CA GLY A 195 29.03 28.08 4.70
C GLY A 195 27.55 27.95 4.38
#